data_AF-C4Y7E2-F1
#
_entry.id   AF-C4Y7E2-F1
#
_cell.length_a   1.000
_cell.length_b   1.000
_cell.length_c   1.000
_cell.angle_alpha   90.00
_cell.angle_beta   90.00
_cell.angle_gamma   90.00
#
_symmetry.space_group_name_H-M   'P 1'
#
loop_
_entity.id
_entity.type
_entity.pdbx_description
1 polymer ?
#
loop_
_entity_poly.entity_id
_entity_poly.type
_entity_poly.pdbx_seq_one_letter_code
_entity_poly.pdbx_strand_id
1 'polypeptide(L)'
;MSEVWIAIFLVVIVVINILGVRFFGEIEFWLSCLKVLTCLGLIILLLVIALGGGPTHDRLGFRFWQDPGAFKEYAEKARGLHVGGATGRFVSFLSVLVTAVFAYMGSELVGITFAECARPRQAIPKAIKLTFYRILLFYICSVLLLGMCVASNDKLLLGASGSSASASPFVIAIKNAKIDGLDHVINACILLFVLSAANSDLYICSRTIYGLAVAGYAPKIFAKTNSKGVPYYGIALGAAFCLLGFMTTSSSAADIFNYFVNVVSLTGLITWSCILFLHIRFMKALKVQGFDRKRDLNYRSPLQPYGSYISLAICIFIILIKNFTVFLGHDFPYKTFITGYIILPVFLIMLFSYKFIKKTKLIPAHQVDLDTYRDVVDAEEEEFALKDQEEKALREAQGNPKDLKWFYEKVFGWIF
;
A
#
# COMPACT_ATOMS: atom_id res chain seq x y z
N MET A 1 -21.45 -19.01 -1.00
CA MET A 1 -21.58 -18.12 0.19
C MET A 1 -20.59 -16.95 0.14
N SER A 2 -19.39 -17.12 -0.43
CA SER A 2 -18.44 -16.01 -0.65
C SER A 2 -18.96 -14.94 -1.61
N GLU A 3 -19.81 -15.30 -2.58
CA GLU A 3 -20.31 -14.38 -3.61
C GLU A 3 -21.19 -13.26 -3.04
N VAL A 4 -22.03 -13.62 -2.06
CA VAL A 4 -22.91 -12.68 -1.38
C VAL A 4 -22.10 -11.62 -0.66
N TRP A 5 -21.02 -12.02 0.01
CA TRP A 5 -20.11 -11.09 0.68
C TRP A 5 -19.39 -10.19 -0.32
N ILE A 6 -18.92 -10.72 -1.46
CA ILE A 6 -18.32 -9.89 -2.52
C ILE A 6 -19.31 -8.82 -3.00
N ALA A 7 -20.56 -9.19 -3.26
CA ALA A 7 -21.59 -8.25 -3.68
C ALA A 7 -21.89 -7.18 -2.61
N ILE A 8 -22.05 -7.58 -1.35
CA ILE A 8 -22.33 -6.67 -0.23
C ILE A 8 -21.18 -5.67 -0.07
N PHE A 9 -19.93 -6.14 -0.01
CA PHE A 9 -18.76 -5.28 0.15
C PHE A 9 -18.63 -4.31 -1.03
N LEU A 10 -18.83 -4.78 -2.26
CA LEU A 10 -18.78 -3.93 -3.45
C LEU A 10 -19.83 -2.82 -3.41
N VAL A 11 -21.08 -3.14 -3.05
CA VAL A 11 -22.15 -2.14 -2.92
C VAL A 11 -21.80 -1.11 -1.84
N VAL A 12 -21.33 -1.56 -0.67
CA VAL A 12 -20.92 -0.65 0.42
C VAL A 12 -19.80 0.29 -0.05
N ILE A 13 -18.75 -0.24 -0.68
CA ILE A 13 -17.61 0.54 -1.17
C ILE A 13 -18.05 1.59 -2.21
N VAL A 14 -18.89 1.20 -3.17
CA VAL A 14 -19.39 2.10 -4.22
C VAL A 14 -20.27 3.20 -3.62
N VAL A 15 -21.17 2.85 -2.70
CA VAL A 15 -22.04 3.83 -2.02
C VAL A 15 -21.21 4.84 -1.26
N ILE A 16 -20.24 4.41 -0.44
CA ILE A 16 -19.36 5.31 0.31
C ILE A 16 -18.63 6.28 -0.63
N ASN A 17 -18.09 5.76 -1.75
CA ASN A 17 -17.35 6.59 -2.71
C ASN A 17 -18.24 7.60 -3.47
N ILE A 18 -19.54 7.32 -3.63
CA ILE A 18 -20.50 8.25 -4.26
C ILE A 18 -20.96 9.35 -3.28
N LEU A 19 -21.01 9.08 -1.98
CA LEU A 19 -21.55 10.00 -0.97
C LEU A 19 -20.73 11.30 -0.80
N GLY A 20 -19.44 11.27 -1.17
CA GLY A 20 -18.56 12.45 -1.25
C GLY A 20 -17.32 12.36 -0.38
N VAL A 21 -16.31 13.20 -0.69
CA VAL A 21 -14.97 13.16 -0.03
C VAL A 21 -15.01 13.44 1.47
N ARG A 22 -15.94 14.29 1.95
CA ARG A 22 -16.07 14.60 3.38
C ARG A 22 -16.49 13.37 4.19
N PHE A 23 -17.52 12.67 3.72
CA PHE A 23 -18.01 11.44 4.37
C PHE A 23 -16.98 10.31 4.30
N PHE A 24 -16.31 10.18 3.16
CA PHE A 24 -15.17 9.27 3.00
C PHE A 24 -14.07 9.56 4.03
N GLY A 25 -13.66 10.82 4.18
CA GLY A 25 -12.61 11.24 5.10
C GLY A 25 -12.95 10.95 6.58
N GLU A 26 -14.19 11.21 7.00
CA GLU A 26 -14.63 10.90 8.37
C GLU A 26 -14.63 9.40 8.67
N ILE A 27 -15.15 8.58 7.75
CA ILE A 27 -15.14 7.12 7.90
C ILE A 27 -13.70 6.60 7.97
N GLU A 28 -12.85 7.02 7.03
CA GLU A 28 -11.46 6.57 6.98
C GLU A 28 -10.67 7.00 8.21
N PHE A 29 -10.96 8.16 8.80
CA PHE A 29 -10.35 8.59 10.06
C PHE A 29 -10.67 7.60 11.19
N TRP A 30 -11.95 7.28 11.41
CA TRP A 30 -12.35 6.34 12.47
C TRP A 30 -11.84 4.92 12.22
N LEU A 31 -11.91 4.43 10.98
CA LEU A 31 -11.37 3.12 10.62
C LEU A 31 -9.84 3.07 10.78
N SER A 32 -9.13 4.17 10.51
CA SER A 32 -7.70 4.27 10.73
C SER A 32 -7.33 4.26 12.22
N CYS A 33 -8.10 4.93 13.08
CA CYS A 33 -7.95 4.84 14.53
C CYS A 33 -8.09 3.39 15.03
N LEU A 34 -9.13 2.69 14.58
CA LEU A 34 -9.35 1.29 14.92
C LEU A 34 -8.21 0.38 14.43
N LYS A 35 -7.71 0.60 13.21
CA LYS A 35 -6.56 -0.13 12.64
C LYS A 35 -5.34 -0.02 13.53
N VAL A 36 -4.96 1.21 13.87
CA VAL A 36 -3.76 1.48 14.69
C VAL A 36 -3.89 0.79 16.04
N LEU A 37 -5.03 0.95 16.72
CA LEU A 37 -5.28 0.34 18.03
C LEU A 37 -5.19 -1.19 17.97
N THR A 38 -5.81 -1.80 16.97
CA THR A 38 -5.81 -3.26 16.80
C THR A 38 -4.41 -3.76 16.45
N CYS A 39 -3.66 -3.08 15.57
CA CYS A 39 -2.29 -3.46 15.23
C CYS A 39 -1.37 -3.39 16.45
N LEU A 40 -1.46 -2.33 17.26
CA LEU A 40 -0.72 -2.23 18.54
C LEU A 40 -1.12 -3.36 19.49
N GLY A 41 -2.43 -3.62 19.63
CA GLY A 41 -2.95 -4.72 20.45
C GLY A 41 -2.42 -6.09 20.01
N LEU A 42 -2.38 -6.35 18.70
CA LEU A 42 -1.85 -7.59 18.13
C LEU A 42 -0.34 -7.73 18.39
N ILE A 43 0.44 -6.65 18.25
CA ILE A 43 1.88 -6.67 18.54
C ILE A 43 2.12 -7.03 20.01
N ILE A 44 1.41 -6.36 20.93
CA ILE A 44 1.52 -6.64 22.37
C ILE A 44 1.08 -8.08 22.67
N LEU A 45 -0.05 -8.52 22.10
CA LEU A 45 -0.57 -9.86 22.28
C LEU A 45 0.42 -10.93 21.81
N LEU A 46 0.98 -10.78 20.61
CA LEU A 46 1.97 -11.72 20.07
C LEU A 46 3.23 -11.75 20.95
N LEU A 47 3.67 -10.61 21.48
CA LEU A 47 4.79 -10.57 22.42
C LEU A 47 4.47 -11.34 23.71
N VAL A 48 3.27 -11.16 24.27
CA VAL A 48 2.82 -11.89 25.47
C VAL A 48 2.75 -13.39 25.20
N ILE A 49 2.17 -13.82 24.07
CA ILE A 49 2.11 -15.23 23.67
C ILE A 49 3.54 -15.79 23.50
N ALA A 50 4.42 -15.08 22.80
CA ALA A 50 5.80 -15.51 22.58
C ALA A 50 6.58 -15.70 23.89
N LEU A 51 6.27 -14.92 24.92
CA LEU A 51 6.89 -15.01 26.24
C LEU A 51 6.22 -16.03 27.18
N GLY A 52 5.15 -16.71 26.75
CA GLY A 52 4.44 -17.72 27.54
C GLY A 52 3.33 -17.18 28.44
N GLY A 53 2.86 -15.95 28.19
CA GLY A 53 1.73 -15.36 28.92
C GLY A 53 0.35 -15.80 28.42
N GLY A 54 0.28 -16.71 27.44
CA GLY A 54 -0.98 -17.30 26.98
C GLY A 54 -1.51 -18.40 27.90
N PRO A 55 -2.77 -18.84 27.73
CA PRO A 55 -3.40 -19.93 28.50
C PRO A 55 -2.62 -21.25 28.51
N THR A 56 -1.83 -21.51 27.48
CA THR A 56 -0.97 -22.70 27.40
C THR A 56 0.25 -22.62 28.33
N HIS A 57 0.59 -21.44 28.84
CA HIS A 57 1.81 -21.12 29.59
C HIS A 57 3.11 -21.58 28.92
N ASP A 58 3.08 -21.86 27.61
CA ASP A 58 4.22 -22.33 26.85
C ASP A 58 5.03 -21.16 26.31
N ARG A 59 6.28 -21.05 26.72
CA ARG A 59 7.20 -20.04 26.21
C ARG A 59 7.73 -20.46 24.84
N LEU A 60 7.17 -19.88 23.79
CA LEU A 60 7.58 -20.15 22.40
C LEU A 60 8.95 -19.53 22.09
N GLY A 61 9.16 -18.25 22.39
CA GLY A 61 10.40 -17.54 22.03
C GLY A 61 10.74 -17.70 20.54
N PHE A 62 11.98 -18.06 20.23
CA PHE A 62 12.44 -18.32 18.86
C PHE A 62 12.34 -19.80 18.45
N ARG A 63 11.52 -20.62 19.13
CA ARG A 63 11.39 -22.06 18.85
C ARG A 63 11.11 -22.34 17.37
N PHE A 64 10.10 -21.69 16.79
CA PHE A 64 9.72 -21.89 15.39
C PHE A 64 10.74 -21.37 14.37
N TRP A 65 11.62 -20.45 14.77
CA TRP A 65 12.73 -19.98 13.93
C TRP A 65 13.85 -21.02 13.82
N GLN A 66 13.99 -21.90 14.82
CA GLN A 66 14.94 -23.00 14.83
C GLN A 66 14.32 -24.27 14.24
N ASP A 67 13.15 -24.66 14.75
CA ASP A 67 12.39 -25.84 14.30
C ASP A 67 10.89 -25.49 14.24
N PRO A 68 10.24 -25.49 13.06
CA PRO A 68 10.68 -26.10 11.80
C PRO A 68 11.69 -25.25 11.00
N GLY A 69 12.00 -24.02 11.43
CA GLY A 69 13.00 -23.17 10.81
C GLY A 69 12.42 -21.97 10.05
N ALA A 70 13.11 -20.84 10.12
CA ALA A 70 12.69 -19.57 9.50
C ALA A 70 12.87 -19.54 7.96
N PHE A 71 13.93 -20.14 7.43
CA PHE A 71 14.23 -20.15 5.99
C PHE A 71 13.93 -21.51 5.38
N LYS A 72 12.69 -21.67 4.92
CA LYS A 72 12.22 -22.90 4.27
C LYS A 72 12.68 -23.00 2.83
N GLU A 73 12.96 -24.23 2.42
CA GLU A 73 13.20 -24.58 1.02
C GLU A 73 11.95 -24.32 0.18
N TYR A 74 12.14 -23.95 -1.09
CA TYR A 74 11.03 -23.69 -1.98
C TYR A 74 10.29 -24.99 -2.30
N ALA A 75 9.00 -25.02 -1.98
CA ALA A 75 8.13 -26.14 -2.27
C ALA A 75 6.77 -25.63 -2.73
N GLU A 76 6.35 -26.05 -3.92
CA GLU A 76 5.03 -25.80 -4.46
C GLU A 76 4.32 -27.14 -4.64
N LYS A 77 3.67 -27.59 -3.56
CA LYS A 77 3.04 -28.91 -3.47
C LYS A 77 2.04 -29.18 -4.61
N ALA A 78 1.32 -28.14 -5.04
CA ALA A 78 0.34 -28.23 -6.13
C ALA A 78 0.96 -28.68 -7.46
N ARG A 79 2.26 -28.42 -7.68
CA ARG A 79 3.02 -28.80 -8.87
C ARG A 79 4.03 -29.92 -8.62
N GLY A 80 4.03 -30.51 -7.41
CA GLY A 80 5.06 -31.45 -6.99
C GLY A 80 6.49 -30.87 -7.03
N LEU A 81 6.63 -29.54 -7.07
CA LEU A 81 7.91 -28.88 -7.24
C LEU A 81 8.57 -28.70 -5.87
N HIS A 82 9.77 -29.23 -5.71
CA HIS A 82 10.60 -29.02 -4.54
C HIS A 82 12.03 -28.74 -4.97
N VAL A 83 12.57 -27.61 -4.52
CA VAL A 83 13.97 -27.24 -4.73
C VAL A 83 14.63 -27.32 -3.35
N GLY A 84 15.50 -28.30 -3.15
CA GLY A 84 16.16 -28.53 -1.87
C GLY A 84 17.41 -27.66 -1.64
N GLY A 85 17.94 -27.71 -0.43
CA GLY A 85 19.23 -27.13 -0.05
C GLY A 85 19.27 -25.60 -0.04
N ALA A 86 20.48 -25.04 -0.11
CA ALA A 86 20.71 -23.59 -0.08
C ALA A 86 20.03 -22.87 -1.26
N THR A 87 20.05 -23.47 -2.44
CA THR A 87 19.35 -22.95 -3.64
C THR A 87 17.85 -22.86 -3.40
N GLY A 88 17.25 -23.89 -2.81
CA GLY A 88 15.83 -23.90 -2.42
C GLY A 88 15.44 -22.75 -1.51
N ARG A 89 16.25 -22.50 -0.48
CA ARG A 89 16.03 -21.39 0.47
C ARG A 89 16.16 -20.03 -0.21
N PHE A 90 17.12 -19.87 -1.12
CA PHE A 90 17.28 -18.66 -1.90
C PHE A 90 16.09 -18.41 -2.85
N VAL A 91 15.62 -19.45 -3.55
CA VAL A 91 14.41 -19.37 -4.40
C VAL A 91 13.19 -18.99 -3.58
N SER A 92 13.03 -19.58 -2.40
CA SER A 92 11.96 -19.25 -1.45
C SER A 92 12.01 -17.77 -1.04
N PHE A 93 13.19 -17.29 -0.66
CA PHE A 93 13.41 -15.87 -0.34
C PHE A 93 13.05 -14.94 -1.52
N LEU A 94 13.46 -15.26 -2.75
CA LEU A 94 13.10 -14.46 -3.91
C LEU A 94 11.59 -14.50 -4.22
N SER A 95 10.94 -15.64 -4.01
CA SER A 95 9.51 -15.80 -4.30
C SER A 95 8.64 -14.91 -3.40
N VAL A 96 9.02 -14.74 -2.13
CA VAL A 96 8.27 -13.91 -1.18
C VAL A 96 8.45 -12.41 -1.39
N LEU A 97 9.42 -11.97 -2.22
CA LEU A 97 9.56 -10.55 -2.58
C LEU A 97 8.31 -10.02 -3.29
N VAL A 98 7.57 -10.86 -4.01
CA VAL A 98 6.34 -10.46 -4.72
C VAL A 98 5.24 -10.07 -3.73
N THR A 99 5.04 -10.88 -2.70
CA THR A 99 4.11 -10.61 -1.60
C THR A 99 4.59 -9.48 -0.70
N ALA A 100 5.91 -9.32 -0.54
CA ALA A 100 6.48 -8.19 0.16
C ALA A 100 6.20 -6.88 -0.59
N VAL A 101 6.42 -6.83 -1.90
CA VAL A 101 6.08 -5.66 -2.74
C VAL A 101 4.61 -5.29 -2.61
N PHE A 102 3.70 -6.28 -2.68
CA PHE A 102 2.26 -6.06 -2.50
C PHE A 102 1.96 -5.36 -1.16
N ALA A 103 2.56 -5.83 -0.07
CA ALA A 103 2.34 -5.26 1.27
C ALA A 103 2.80 -3.80 1.38
N TYR A 104 3.80 -3.39 0.59
CA TYR A 104 4.39 -2.05 0.60
C TYR A 104 3.72 -1.06 -0.38
N MET A 105 2.76 -1.52 -1.19
CA MET A 105 1.98 -0.63 -2.06
C MET A 105 1.12 0.36 -1.28
N GLY A 106 0.76 1.47 -1.93
CA GLY A 106 -0.01 2.56 -1.32
C GLY A 106 0.84 3.65 -0.66
N SER A 107 2.18 3.56 -0.67
CA SER A 107 3.05 4.66 -0.22
C SER A 107 2.97 5.88 -1.16
N GLU A 108 2.71 5.63 -2.44
CA GLU A 108 2.47 6.62 -3.49
C GLU A 108 1.17 7.42 -3.29
N LEU A 109 0.25 6.94 -2.44
CA LEU A 109 -1.02 7.59 -2.14
C LEU A 109 -0.82 9.02 -1.63
N VAL A 110 0.21 9.23 -0.80
CA VAL A 110 0.55 10.54 -0.24
C VAL A 110 0.75 11.58 -1.35
N GLY A 111 1.27 11.16 -2.51
CA GLY A 111 1.44 12.04 -3.68
C GLY A 111 0.14 12.37 -4.40
N ILE A 112 -0.85 11.47 -4.38
CA ILE A 112 -2.15 11.66 -5.05
C ILE A 112 -3.04 12.59 -4.22
N THR A 113 -2.99 12.46 -2.89
CA THR A 113 -3.80 13.29 -1.97
C THR A 113 -3.23 14.69 -1.76
N PHE A 114 -2.07 15.01 -2.33
CA PHE A 114 -1.45 16.34 -2.22
C PHE A 114 -2.41 17.47 -2.65
N ALA A 115 -3.14 17.27 -3.75
CA ALA A 115 -4.02 18.29 -4.32
C ALA A 115 -5.27 18.59 -3.46
N GLU A 116 -5.56 17.75 -2.46
CA GLU A 116 -6.75 17.86 -1.60
C GLU A 116 -6.37 18.10 -0.13
N CYS A 117 -5.08 18.20 0.18
CA CYS A 117 -4.58 18.34 1.53
C CYS A 117 -4.44 19.81 1.93
N ALA A 118 -4.96 20.16 3.11
CA ALA A 118 -4.63 21.44 3.73
C ALA A 118 -3.15 21.47 4.13
N ARG A 119 -2.45 22.58 3.91
CA ARG A 119 -1.03 22.79 4.27
C ARG A 119 -0.11 21.68 3.73
N PRO A 120 -0.07 21.47 2.41
CA PRO A 120 0.67 20.33 1.83
C PRO A 120 2.16 20.36 2.17
N ARG A 121 2.75 21.55 2.32
CA ARG A 121 4.16 21.77 2.67
C ARG A 121 4.56 21.24 4.05
N GLN A 122 3.61 21.12 4.97
CA GLN A 122 3.84 20.56 6.31
C GLN A 122 3.30 19.13 6.42
N ALA A 123 2.11 18.89 5.87
CA ALA A 123 1.41 17.61 5.97
C ALA A 123 2.12 16.49 5.19
N ILE A 124 2.59 16.75 3.96
CA ILE A 124 3.23 15.73 3.12
C ILE A 124 4.55 15.22 3.70
N PRO A 125 5.51 16.08 4.11
CA PRO A 125 6.75 15.59 4.73
C PRO A 125 6.51 14.77 6.00
N LYS A 126 5.47 15.13 6.77
CA LYS A 126 5.05 14.41 7.97
C LYS A 126 4.50 13.03 7.61
N ALA A 127 3.54 12.97 6.69
CA ALA A 127 2.94 11.73 6.21
C ALA A 127 3.98 10.75 5.64
N ILE A 128 4.99 11.24 4.91
CA ILE A 128 6.11 10.42 4.41
C ILE A 128 6.89 9.78 5.56
N LYS A 129 7.26 10.56 6.59
CA LYS A 129 7.99 10.04 7.76
C LYS A 129 7.14 9.04 8.54
N LEU A 130 5.87 9.34 8.77
CA LEU A 130 4.95 8.43 9.46
C LEU A 130 4.76 7.12 8.70
N THR A 131 4.65 7.17 7.37
CA THR A 131 4.60 5.97 6.54
C THR A 131 5.84 5.09 6.72
N PHE A 132 7.03 5.69 6.82
CA PHE A 132 8.26 4.96 7.11
C PHE A 132 8.25 4.30 8.50
N TYR A 133 7.88 5.04 9.55
CA TYR A 133 7.78 4.47 10.91
C TYR A 133 6.70 3.39 11.00
N ARG A 134 5.59 3.56 10.28
CA ARG A 134 4.50 2.59 10.18
C ARG A 134 5.02 1.24 9.65
N ILE A 135 5.85 1.27 8.61
CA ILE A 135 6.48 0.07 8.06
C ILE A 135 7.43 -0.56 9.09
N LEU A 136 8.32 0.24 9.68
CA LEU A 136 9.32 -0.28 10.63
C LEU A 136 8.65 -0.93 11.85
N LEU A 137 7.67 -0.26 12.46
CA LEU A 137 7.03 -0.72 13.69
C LEU A 137 5.95 -1.77 13.41
N PHE A 138 4.99 -1.49 12.52
CA PHE A 138 3.86 -2.42 12.36
C PHE A 138 4.21 -3.62 11.49
N TYR A 139 5.03 -3.48 10.45
CA TYR A 139 5.26 -4.61 9.55
C TYR A 139 6.36 -5.50 10.08
N ILE A 140 7.54 -4.94 10.36
CA ILE A 140 8.70 -5.74 10.75
C ILE A 140 8.48 -6.37 12.14
N CYS A 141 8.03 -5.60 13.14
CA CYS A 141 7.79 -6.18 14.47
C CYS A 141 6.66 -7.21 14.44
N SER A 142 5.56 -6.96 13.71
CA SER A 142 4.48 -7.95 13.63
C SER A 142 4.95 -9.24 12.95
N VAL A 143 5.65 -9.18 11.82
CA VAL A 143 6.14 -10.38 11.13
C VAL A 143 7.16 -11.14 11.98
N LEU A 144 8.04 -10.44 12.69
CA LEU A 144 8.99 -11.04 13.62
C LEU A 144 8.27 -11.84 14.72
N LEU A 145 7.34 -11.19 15.43
CA LEU A 145 6.58 -11.80 16.52
C LEU A 145 5.65 -12.90 16.01
N LEU A 146 5.08 -12.73 14.82
CA LEU A 146 4.27 -13.75 14.17
C LEU A 146 5.09 -15.00 13.88
N GLY A 147 6.30 -14.87 13.34
CA GLY A 147 7.21 -15.99 13.10
C GLY A 147 7.65 -16.69 14.39
N MET A 148 7.62 -15.99 15.53
CA MET A 148 7.83 -16.59 16.86
C MET A 148 6.61 -17.38 17.35
N CYS A 149 5.39 -16.96 16.98
CA CYS A 149 4.14 -17.53 17.47
C CYS A 149 3.52 -18.60 16.57
N VAL A 150 3.87 -18.62 15.27
CA VAL A 150 3.28 -19.52 14.27
C VAL A 150 4.37 -20.30 13.54
N ALA A 151 4.24 -21.63 13.54
CA ALA A 151 5.16 -22.50 12.83
C ALA A 151 5.00 -22.37 11.31
N SER A 152 6.11 -22.39 10.56
CA SER A 152 6.08 -22.25 9.08
C SER A 152 5.41 -23.44 8.36
N ASN A 153 5.15 -24.54 9.06
CA ASN A 153 4.44 -25.72 8.57
C ASN A 153 3.03 -25.90 9.18
N ASP A 154 2.47 -24.86 9.79
CA ASP A 154 1.11 -24.89 10.35
C ASP A 154 0.06 -25.20 9.27
N LYS A 155 -0.89 -26.09 9.59
CA LYS A 155 -1.91 -26.60 8.66
C LYS A 155 -2.99 -25.57 8.31
N LEU A 156 -3.12 -24.50 9.09
CA LEU A 156 -4.08 -23.43 8.86
C LEU A 156 -3.55 -22.31 7.96
N LEU A 157 -2.25 -22.32 7.63
CA LEU A 157 -1.65 -21.34 6.73
C LEU A 157 -2.18 -21.47 5.29
N LEU A 158 -2.17 -20.35 4.57
CA LEU A 158 -2.54 -20.30 3.16
C LEU A 158 -1.64 -21.24 2.34
N GLY A 159 -2.23 -22.14 1.55
CA GLY A 159 -1.50 -23.13 0.75
C GLY A 159 -1.10 -24.41 1.49
N ALA A 160 -1.47 -24.56 2.77
CA ALA A 160 -1.32 -25.82 3.48
C ALA A 160 -2.25 -26.91 2.92
N SER A 161 -1.70 -28.10 2.65
CA SER A 161 -2.43 -29.25 2.14
C SER A 161 -3.44 -29.78 3.17
N GLY A 162 -4.73 -29.80 2.82
CA GLY A 162 -5.79 -30.46 3.61
C GLY A 162 -6.70 -29.56 4.44
N SER A 163 -6.56 -28.22 4.38
CA SER A 163 -7.52 -27.29 4.99
C SER A 163 -8.25 -26.48 3.91
N SER A 164 -9.58 -26.57 3.89
CA SER A 164 -10.45 -25.71 3.05
C SER A 164 -10.62 -24.29 3.62
N ALA A 165 -10.08 -24.02 4.82
CA ALA A 165 -10.18 -22.74 5.51
C ALA A 165 -8.78 -22.26 5.93
N SER A 166 -8.11 -21.52 5.05
CA SER A 166 -6.89 -20.80 5.41
C SER A 166 -7.23 -19.63 6.33
N ALA A 167 -6.52 -19.52 7.45
CA ALA A 167 -6.73 -18.47 8.43
C ALA A 167 -5.61 -17.42 8.35
N SER A 168 -5.92 -16.19 8.78
CA SER A 168 -4.90 -15.17 9.00
C SER A 168 -3.88 -15.68 10.02
N PRO A 169 -2.56 -15.52 9.79
CA PRO A 169 -1.56 -15.95 10.76
C PRO A 169 -1.75 -15.35 12.16
N PHE A 170 -2.28 -14.13 12.26
CA PHE A 170 -2.62 -13.53 13.57
C PHE A 170 -3.69 -14.33 14.30
N VAL A 171 -4.68 -14.84 13.57
CA VAL A 171 -5.75 -15.70 14.10
C VAL A 171 -5.20 -17.08 14.45
N ILE A 172 -4.29 -17.62 13.63
CA ILE A 172 -3.60 -18.89 13.92
C ILE A 172 -2.83 -18.80 15.24
N ALA A 173 -2.08 -17.71 15.47
CA ALA A 173 -1.35 -17.49 16.72
C ALA A 173 -2.29 -17.52 17.94
N ILE A 174 -3.44 -16.85 17.86
CA ILE A 174 -4.46 -16.80 18.91
C ILE A 174 -5.06 -18.18 19.19
N LYS A 175 -5.40 -18.93 18.12
CA LYS A 175 -5.93 -20.29 18.23
C LYS A 175 -4.91 -21.27 18.82
N ASN A 176 -3.66 -21.20 18.37
CA ASN A 176 -2.58 -22.03 18.89
C ASN A 176 -2.29 -21.72 20.37
N ALA A 177 -2.44 -20.46 20.78
CA ALA A 177 -2.36 -20.05 22.18
C ALA A 177 -3.60 -20.41 23.02
N LYS A 178 -4.66 -20.96 22.41
CA LYS A 178 -5.94 -21.31 23.06
C LYS A 178 -6.63 -20.13 23.74
N ILE A 179 -6.60 -18.96 23.11
CA ILE A 179 -7.31 -17.77 23.62
C ILE A 179 -8.72 -17.77 23.00
N ASP A 180 -9.73 -17.96 23.84
CA ASP A 180 -11.11 -18.10 23.40
C ASP A 180 -11.74 -16.75 22.98
N GLY A 181 -12.51 -16.75 21.89
CA GLY A 181 -13.32 -15.62 21.41
C GLY A 181 -12.55 -14.50 20.71
N LEU A 182 -11.26 -14.33 20.99
CA LEU A 182 -10.45 -13.25 20.41
C LEU A 182 -10.22 -13.45 18.90
N ASP A 183 -10.24 -14.69 18.42
CA ASP A 183 -10.14 -15.00 16.99
C ASP A 183 -11.29 -14.40 16.17
N HIS A 184 -12.52 -14.40 16.70
CA HIS A 184 -13.67 -13.76 16.07
C HIS A 184 -13.52 -12.23 15.99
N VAL A 185 -13.05 -11.60 17.07
CA VAL A 185 -12.81 -10.15 17.12
C VAL A 185 -11.76 -9.75 16.09
N ILE A 186 -10.64 -10.46 16.04
CA ILE A 186 -9.56 -10.17 15.09
C ILE A 186 -10.01 -10.42 13.65
N ASN A 187 -10.79 -11.47 13.38
CA ASN A 187 -11.38 -11.67 12.04
C ASN A 187 -12.30 -10.51 11.65
N ALA A 188 -13.13 -10.01 12.56
CA ALA A 188 -13.98 -8.85 12.29
C ALA A 188 -13.16 -7.58 12.01
N CYS A 189 -12.09 -7.34 12.79
CA CYS A 189 -11.16 -6.23 12.52
C CYS A 189 -10.49 -6.37 11.15
N ILE A 190 -10.02 -7.56 10.78
CA ILE A 190 -9.40 -7.81 9.47
C ILE A 190 -10.39 -7.49 8.34
N LEU A 191 -11.66 -7.89 8.46
CA LEU A 191 -12.68 -7.55 7.47
C LEU A 191 -12.89 -6.03 7.34
N LEU A 192 -12.90 -5.30 8.45
CA LEU A 192 -12.96 -3.83 8.44
C LEU A 192 -11.72 -3.21 7.78
N PHE A 193 -10.54 -3.81 7.97
CA PHE A 193 -9.30 -3.30 7.37
C PHE A 193 -9.32 -3.46 5.86
N VAL A 194 -9.76 -4.64 5.38
CA VAL A 194 -9.90 -4.93 3.96
C VAL A 194 -10.95 -4.01 3.33
N LEU A 195 -12.09 -3.79 3.99
CA LEU A 195 -13.13 -2.87 3.51
C LEU A 195 -12.58 -1.45 3.34
N SER A 196 -11.85 -0.96 4.34
CA SER A 196 -11.27 0.38 4.32
C SER A 196 -10.14 0.53 3.29
N ALA A 197 -9.28 -0.49 3.13
CA ALA A 197 -8.27 -0.50 2.07
C ALA A 197 -8.92 -0.45 0.68
N ALA A 198 -9.92 -1.31 0.42
CA ALA A 198 -10.63 -1.35 -0.85
C ALA A 198 -11.40 -0.04 -1.14
N ASN A 199 -11.96 0.58 -0.11
CA ASN A 199 -12.60 1.89 -0.19
C ASN A 199 -11.61 2.98 -0.64
N SER A 200 -10.40 2.98 -0.05
CA SER A 200 -9.31 3.89 -0.43
C SER A 200 -8.81 3.62 -1.85
N ASP A 201 -8.68 2.36 -2.26
CA ASP A 201 -8.24 2.01 -3.62
C ASP A 201 -9.24 2.47 -4.69
N LEU A 202 -10.55 2.33 -4.45
CA LEU A 202 -11.57 2.84 -5.37
C LEU A 202 -11.57 4.37 -5.45
N TYR A 203 -11.36 5.03 -4.30
CA TYR A 203 -11.17 6.48 -4.23
C TYR A 203 -10.02 6.91 -5.15
N ILE A 204 -8.84 6.31 -4.97
CA ILE A 204 -7.63 6.58 -5.74
C ILE A 204 -7.88 6.36 -7.23
N CYS A 205 -8.42 5.20 -7.60
CA CYS A 205 -8.71 4.85 -8.98
C CYS A 205 -9.53 5.94 -9.69
N SER A 206 -10.61 6.39 -9.03
CA SER A 206 -11.49 7.43 -9.58
C SER A 206 -10.82 8.79 -9.72
N ARG A 207 -9.95 9.19 -8.79
CA ARG A 207 -9.23 10.47 -8.81
C ARG A 207 -8.09 10.47 -9.81
N THR A 208 -7.35 9.37 -9.92
CA THR A 208 -6.26 9.23 -10.90
C THR A 208 -6.80 9.35 -12.32
N ILE A 209 -7.86 8.63 -12.67
CA ILE A 209 -8.42 8.72 -14.03
C ILE A 209 -9.08 10.08 -14.32
N TYR A 210 -9.71 10.70 -13.32
CA TYR A 210 -10.21 12.06 -13.41
C TYR A 210 -9.09 13.07 -13.67
N GLY A 211 -8.01 13.03 -12.89
CA GLY A 211 -6.85 13.91 -13.04
C GLY A 211 -6.19 13.75 -14.41
N LEU A 212 -6.06 12.51 -14.89
CA LEU A 212 -5.59 12.25 -16.26
C LEU A 212 -6.53 12.84 -17.32
N ALA A 213 -7.84 12.79 -17.12
CA ALA A 213 -8.81 13.31 -18.08
C ALA A 213 -8.83 14.85 -18.11
N VAL A 214 -8.76 15.51 -16.95
CA VAL A 214 -8.66 16.97 -16.83
C VAL A 214 -7.38 17.48 -17.49
N ALA A 215 -6.26 16.78 -17.30
CA ALA A 215 -4.99 17.12 -17.92
C ALA A 215 -4.88 16.68 -19.41
N GLY A 216 -5.95 16.11 -19.99
CA GLY A 216 -6.01 15.74 -21.41
C GLY A 216 -5.30 14.44 -21.79
N TYR A 217 -4.86 13.66 -20.80
CA TYR A 217 -4.19 12.35 -20.97
C TYR A 217 -5.17 11.17 -21.07
N ALA A 218 -6.41 11.34 -20.59
CA ALA A 218 -7.48 10.33 -20.66
C ALA A 218 -8.75 10.88 -21.36
N PRO A 219 -9.69 10.02 -21.79
CA PRO A 219 -10.93 10.45 -22.44
C PRO A 219 -11.73 11.44 -21.58
N LYS A 220 -12.25 12.51 -22.21
CA LYS A 220 -12.98 13.60 -21.53
C LYS A 220 -14.21 13.15 -20.72
N ILE A 221 -14.76 11.96 -21.00
CA ILE A 221 -15.87 11.39 -20.23
C ILE A 221 -15.51 11.24 -18.74
N PHE A 222 -14.25 10.91 -18.43
CA PHE A 222 -13.78 10.72 -17.06
C PHE A 222 -13.55 12.04 -16.31
N ALA A 223 -13.59 13.18 -16.99
CA ALA A 223 -13.55 14.51 -16.37
C ALA A 223 -14.92 14.97 -15.84
N LYS A 224 -15.99 14.19 -16.04
CA LYS A 224 -17.33 14.53 -15.53
C LYS A 224 -17.46 14.15 -14.05
N THR A 225 -17.95 15.09 -13.25
CA THR A 225 -18.25 14.92 -11.82
C THR A 225 -19.75 15.06 -11.55
N ASN A 226 -20.22 14.55 -10.40
CA ASN A 226 -21.56 14.83 -9.89
C ASN A 226 -21.62 16.21 -9.20
N SER A 227 -22.79 16.60 -8.67
CA SER A 227 -22.99 17.89 -7.96
C SER A 227 -22.10 18.07 -6.73
N LYS A 228 -21.53 16.99 -6.19
CA LYS A 228 -20.62 16.98 -5.04
C LYS A 228 -19.13 16.92 -5.46
N GLY A 229 -18.82 17.06 -6.74
CA GLY A 229 -17.45 17.00 -7.26
C GLY A 229 -16.87 15.58 -7.38
N VAL A 230 -17.70 14.53 -7.31
CA VAL A 230 -17.23 13.13 -7.35
C VAL A 230 -17.18 12.60 -8.80
N PRO A 231 -16.04 12.06 -9.27
CA PRO A 231 -15.89 11.50 -10.61
C PRO A 231 -16.55 10.10 -10.74
N TYR A 232 -17.86 10.08 -10.99
CA TYR A 232 -18.66 8.85 -10.96
C TYR A 232 -18.33 7.87 -12.11
N TYR A 233 -17.85 8.32 -13.27
CA TYR A 233 -17.37 7.41 -14.31
C TYR A 233 -16.08 6.69 -13.90
N GLY A 234 -15.22 7.36 -13.13
CA GLY A 234 -14.02 6.73 -12.55
C GLY A 234 -14.40 5.66 -11.53
N ILE A 235 -15.39 5.94 -10.68
CA ILE A 235 -15.95 4.96 -9.74
C ILE A 235 -16.54 3.76 -10.49
N ALA A 236 -17.35 4.00 -11.53
CA ALA A 236 -17.96 2.94 -12.33
C ALA A 236 -16.90 2.04 -12.99
N LEU A 237 -15.80 2.62 -13.50
CA LEU A 237 -14.69 1.86 -14.05
C LEU A 237 -14.02 0.98 -12.99
N GLY A 238 -13.68 1.54 -11.83
CA GLY A 238 -13.09 0.77 -10.73
C GLY A 238 -14.02 -0.35 -10.25
N ALA A 239 -15.32 -0.06 -10.09
CA ALA A 239 -16.33 -1.03 -9.70
C ALA A 239 -16.48 -2.17 -10.73
N ALA A 240 -16.37 -1.88 -12.02
CA ALA A 240 -16.37 -2.90 -13.07
C ALA A 240 -15.20 -3.87 -12.92
N PHE A 241 -13.99 -3.39 -12.56
CA PHE A 241 -12.87 -4.28 -12.26
C PHE A 241 -13.05 -5.09 -10.98
N CYS A 242 -13.74 -4.54 -9.97
CA CYS A 242 -14.07 -5.29 -8.75
C CYS A 242 -14.96 -6.52 -9.02
N LEU A 243 -15.73 -6.53 -10.13
CA LEU A 243 -16.51 -7.71 -10.54
C LEU A 243 -15.62 -8.92 -10.86
N LEU A 244 -14.33 -8.74 -11.15
CA LEU A 244 -13.39 -9.85 -11.28
C LEU A 244 -13.26 -10.67 -10.00
N GLY A 245 -13.64 -10.12 -8.83
CA GLY A 245 -13.72 -10.89 -7.58
C GLY A 245 -14.65 -12.10 -7.66
N PHE A 246 -15.67 -12.07 -8.53
CA PHE A 246 -16.56 -13.21 -8.76
C PHE A 246 -15.89 -14.39 -9.47
N MET A 247 -14.65 -14.26 -9.95
CA MET A 247 -13.87 -15.41 -10.46
C MET A 247 -13.69 -16.52 -9.41
N THR A 248 -13.81 -16.19 -8.12
CA THR A 248 -13.82 -17.13 -6.98
C THR A 248 -14.96 -18.15 -7.01
N THR A 249 -15.96 -17.96 -7.89
CA THR A 249 -17.02 -18.96 -8.15
C THR A 249 -16.53 -20.17 -8.94
N SER A 250 -15.50 -19.97 -9.76
CA SER A 250 -14.97 -20.97 -10.70
C SER A 250 -13.60 -21.52 -10.30
N SER A 251 -12.88 -20.81 -9.42
CA SER A 251 -11.51 -21.11 -9.00
C SER A 251 -11.36 -20.87 -7.50
N SER A 252 -10.33 -21.45 -6.85
CA SER A 252 -10.14 -21.24 -5.42
C SER A 252 -9.86 -19.76 -5.10
N ALA A 253 -10.32 -19.29 -3.93
CA ALA A 253 -10.07 -17.91 -3.51
C ALA A 253 -8.57 -17.59 -3.38
N ALA A 254 -7.75 -18.60 -2.99
CA ALA A 254 -6.31 -18.46 -2.91
C ALA A 254 -5.66 -18.24 -4.28
N ASP A 255 -6.12 -18.96 -5.32
CA ASP A 255 -5.61 -18.79 -6.68
C ASP A 255 -5.95 -17.40 -7.23
N ILE A 256 -7.21 -16.97 -7.08
CA ILE A 256 -7.65 -15.65 -7.53
C ILE A 256 -6.91 -14.53 -6.79
N PHE A 257 -6.72 -14.68 -5.47
CA PHE A 257 -5.91 -13.76 -4.68
C PHE A 257 -4.48 -13.67 -5.21
N ASN A 258 -3.83 -14.80 -5.46
CA ASN A 258 -2.48 -14.84 -6.03
C ASN A 258 -2.41 -14.20 -7.41
N TYR A 259 -3.43 -14.38 -8.26
CA TYR A 259 -3.51 -13.72 -9.57
C TYR A 259 -3.58 -12.19 -9.43
N PHE A 260 -4.38 -11.67 -8.49
CA PHE A 260 -4.45 -10.23 -8.25
C PHE A 260 -3.18 -9.68 -7.61
N VAL A 261 -2.60 -10.36 -6.62
CA VAL A 261 -1.30 -9.98 -6.03
C VAL A 261 -0.23 -9.89 -7.11
N ASN A 262 -0.19 -10.86 -8.03
CA ASN A 262 0.75 -10.85 -9.15
C ASN A 262 0.61 -9.63 -10.05
N VAL A 263 -0.62 -9.27 -10.40
CA VAL A 263 -0.92 -8.11 -11.26
C VAL A 263 -0.61 -6.81 -10.52
N VAL A 264 -1.11 -6.67 -9.28
CA VAL A 264 -0.99 -5.46 -8.45
C VAL A 264 0.48 -5.18 -8.12
N SER A 265 1.25 -6.16 -7.65
CA SER A 265 2.68 -5.98 -7.37
C SER A 265 3.48 -5.53 -8.58
N LEU A 266 3.15 -6.03 -9.78
CA LEU A 266 3.84 -5.61 -11.00
C LEU A 266 3.47 -4.17 -11.38
N THR A 267 2.19 -3.80 -11.28
CA THR A 267 1.74 -2.41 -11.49
C THR A 267 2.39 -1.45 -10.49
N GLY A 268 2.53 -1.85 -9.22
CA GLY A 268 3.21 -1.05 -8.19
C GLY A 268 4.68 -0.80 -8.53
N LEU A 269 5.42 -1.85 -8.89
CA LEU A 269 6.83 -1.73 -9.28
C LEU A 269 7.04 -0.84 -10.51
N ILE A 270 6.16 -0.95 -11.51
CA ILE A 270 6.21 -0.09 -12.70
C ILE A 270 5.92 1.37 -12.31
N THR A 271 4.90 1.60 -11.49
CA THR A 271 4.57 2.94 -10.96
C THR A 271 5.76 3.55 -10.21
N TRP A 272 6.36 2.81 -9.28
CA TRP A 272 7.55 3.27 -8.55
C TRP A 272 8.74 3.51 -9.47
N SER A 273 8.95 2.66 -10.47
CA SER A 273 10.00 2.85 -11.48
C SER A 273 9.79 4.15 -12.27
N CYS A 274 8.54 4.46 -12.66
CA CYS A 274 8.19 5.72 -13.31
C CYS A 274 8.42 6.92 -12.38
N ILE A 275 7.99 6.85 -11.11
CA ILE A 275 8.21 7.90 -10.12
C ILE A 275 9.71 8.16 -9.92
N LEU A 276 10.52 7.10 -9.77
CA LEU A 276 11.96 7.20 -9.59
C LEU A 276 12.66 7.78 -10.82
N PHE A 277 12.25 7.37 -12.02
CA PHE A 277 12.74 7.94 -13.26
C PHE A 277 12.41 9.44 -13.37
N LEU A 278 11.18 9.84 -13.06
CA LEU A 278 10.75 11.24 -13.03
C LEU A 278 11.52 12.03 -11.97
N HIS A 279 11.73 11.45 -10.79
CA HIS A 279 12.51 12.09 -9.72
C HIS A 279 13.98 12.31 -10.13
N ILE A 280 14.62 11.35 -10.82
CA ILE A 280 15.96 11.54 -11.39
C ILE A 280 15.98 12.69 -12.41
N ARG A 281 14.93 12.80 -13.24
CA ARG A 281 14.80 13.90 -14.21
C ARG A 281 14.58 15.24 -13.53
N PHE A 282 13.73 15.30 -12.50
CA PHE A 282 13.47 16.46 -11.67
C PHE A 282 14.76 16.97 -10.99
N MET A 283 15.53 16.07 -10.40
CA MET A 283 16.84 16.38 -9.81
C MET A 283 17.84 16.98 -10.82
N LYS A 284 17.82 16.50 -12.07
CA LYS A 284 18.61 17.08 -13.16
C LYS A 284 18.09 18.47 -13.58
N ALA A 285 16.78 18.67 -13.61
CA ALA A 285 16.17 19.96 -13.94
C ALA A 285 16.54 21.04 -12.91
N LEU A 286 16.37 20.75 -11.62
CA LEU A 286 16.77 21.65 -10.53
C LEU A 286 18.23 22.09 -10.66
N LYS A 287 19.15 21.13 -10.90
CA LYS A 287 20.58 21.43 -11.03
C LYS A 287 20.88 22.33 -12.23
N VAL A 288 20.26 22.08 -13.39
CA VAL A 288 20.53 22.84 -14.62
C VAL A 288 19.92 24.25 -14.55
N GLN A 289 18.82 24.42 -13.84
CA GLN A 289 18.12 25.70 -13.68
C GLN A 289 18.58 26.51 -12.45
N GLY A 290 19.57 26.01 -11.69
CA GLY A 290 20.18 26.75 -10.58
C GLY A 290 19.42 26.72 -9.25
N PHE A 291 18.43 25.81 -9.10
CA PHE A 291 17.72 25.62 -7.83
C PHE A 291 18.59 24.86 -6.82
N ASP A 292 18.65 25.38 -5.59
CA ASP A 292 19.31 24.73 -4.47
C ASP A 292 18.32 23.89 -3.67
N ARG A 293 18.64 22.60 -3.48
CA ARG A 293 17.75 21.66 -2.80
C ARG A 293 17.51 21.97 -1.32
N LYS A 294 18.39 22.72 -0.66
CA LYS A 294 18.25 23.09 0.75
C LYS A 294 17.40 24.34 0.91
N ARG A 295 17.57 25.30 0.00
CA ARG A 295 16.83 26.56 0.02
C ARG A 295 15.43 26.42 -0.56
N ASP A 296 15.29 25.70 -1.68
CA ASP A 296 14.11 25.79 -2.54
C ASP A 296 13.14 24.61 -2.37
N LEU A 297 13.49 23.58 -1.59
CA LEU A 297 12.63 22.39 -1.37
C LEU A 297 12.31 22.17 0.11
N ASN A 298 11.01 22.03 0.40
CA ASN A 298 10.52 21.77 1.75
C ASN A 298 10.79 20.34 2.23
N TYR A 299 10.86 19.39 1.29
CA TYR A 299 11.26 18.01 1.58
C TYR A 299 12.48 17.62 0.77
N ARG A 300 13.42 16.95 1.44
CA ARG A 300 14.63 16.42 0.84
C ARG A 300 14.67 14.91 1.06
N SER A 301 14.59 14.16 -0.04
CA SER A 301 14.81 12.72 0.01
C SER A 301 16.26 12.42 0.46
N PRO A 302 16.46 11.46 1.38
CA PRO A 302 17.79 11.05 1.83
C PRO A 302 18.57 10.35 0.71
N LEU A 303 19.89 10.23 0.88
CA LEU A 303 20.81 9.48 0.00
C LEU A 303 20.90 9.96 -1.46
N GLN A 304 20.43 11.17 -1.78
CA GLN A 304 20.49 11.70 -3.15
C GLN A 304 21.91 12.13 -3.55
N PRO A 305 22.31 11.93 -4.82
CA PRO A 305 21.49 11.45 -5.94
C PRO A 305 21.40 9.92 -6.06
N TYR A 306 22.30 9.18 -5.42
CA TYR A 306 22.46 7.73 -5.62
C TYR A 306 21.23 6.92 -5.20
N GLY A 307 20.51 7.35 -4.17
CA GLY A 307 19.32 6.67 -3.65
C GLY A 307 18.26 6.44 -4.72
N SER A 308 18.02 7.40 -5.62
CA SER A 308 17.03 7.25 -6.69
C SER A 308 17.48 6.23 -7.76
N TYR A 309 18.77 6.24 -8.12
CA TYR A 309 19.32 5.30 -9.10
C TYR A 309 19.34 3.86 -8.57
N ILE A 310 19.79 3.67 -7.32
CA ILE A 310 19.82 2.36 -6.66
C ILE A 310 18.41 1.81 -6.52
N SER A 311 17.45 2.62 -6.05
CA SER A 311 16.05 2.20 -5.92
C SER A 311 15.44 1.82 -7.26
N LEU A 312 15.75 2.56 -8.34
CA LEU A 312 15.28 2.24 -9.68
C LEU A 312 15.86 0.93 -10.19
N ALA A 313 17.17 0.71 -9.98
CA ALA A 313 17.83 -0.54 -10.35
C ALA A 313 17.22 -1.75 -9.61
N ILE A 314 16.92 -1.60 -8.31
CA ILE A 314 16.25 -2.64 -7.51
C ILE A 314 14.82 -2.89 -8.04
N CYS A 315 14.05 -1.85 -8.34
CA CYS A 315 12.71 -2.02 -8.90
C CYS A 315 12.75 -2.78 -10.23
N ILE A 316 13.64 -2.39 -11.15
CA ILE A 316 13.82 -3.07 -12.43
C ILE A 316 14.26 -4.53 -12.23
N PHE A 317 15.21 -4.77 -11.33
CA PHE A 317 15.67 -6.11 -11.01
C PHE A 317 14.50 -6.99 -10.52
N ILE A 318 13.72 -6.51 -9.55
CA ILE A 318 12.55 -7.24 -9.02
C ILE A 318 11.51 -7.48 -10.11
N ILE A 319 11.26 -6.52 -11.01
CA ILE A 319 10.36 -6.72 -12.15
C ILE A 319 10.79 -7.91 -13.01
N LEU A 320 12.09 -8.05 -13.28
CA LEU A 320 12.63 -9.11 -14.14
C LEU A 320 12.60 -10.48 -13.46
N ILE A 321 12.92 -10.54 -12.17
CA ILE A 321 12.98 -11.81 -11.44
C ILE A 321 11.65 -12.22 -10.81
N LYS A 322 10.69 -11.30 -10.66
CA LYS A 322 9.36 -11.58 -10.09
C LYS A 322 8.70 -12.71 -10.87
N ASN A 323 8.16 -13.70 -10.14
CA ASN A 323 7.47 -14.87 -10.68
C ASN A 323 8.32 -15.79 -11.57
N PHE A 324 9.66 -15.73 -11.49
CA PHE A 324 10.53 -16.68 -12.20
C PHE A 324 10.26 -18.15 -11.86
N THR A 325 9.61 -18.42 -10.72
CA THR A 325 9.24 -19.77 -10.27
C THR A 325 8.29 -20.49 -11.22
N VAL A 326 7.60 -19.77 -12.12
CA VAL A 326 6.78 -20.39 -13.18
C VAL A 326 7.61 -21.15 -14.21
N PHE A 327 8.91 -20.86 -14.31
CA PHE A 327 9.85 -21.56 -15.20
C PHE A 327 10.54 -22.76 -14.54
N LEU A 328 10.29 -22.99 -13.25
CA LEU A 328 10.88 -24.10 -12.49
C LEU A 328 9.97 -25.33 -12.57
N GLY A 329 10.54 -26.53 -12.67
CA GLY A 329 9.78 -27.79 -12.72
C GLY A 329 9.33 -28.20 -14.13
N HIS A 330 8.54 -29.27 -14.21
CA HIS A 330 8.08 -29.85 -15.49
C HIS A 330 6.80 -29.20 -16.03
N ASP A 331 5.89 -28.78 -15.14
CA ASP A 331 4.63 -28.16 -15.52
C ASP A 331 4.74 -26.64 -15.62
N PHE A 332 4.19 -26.06 -16.69
CA PHE A 332 4.15 -24.61 -16.91
C PHE A 332 2.81 -24.00 -16.47
N PRO A 333 2.73 -23.29 -15.32
CA PRO A 333 1.49 -22.71 -14.81
C PRO A 333 1.14 -21.44 -15.60
N TYR A 334 0.56 -21.60 -16.79
CA TYR A 334 0.31 -20.51 -17.74
C TYR A 334 -0.54 -19.38 -17.15
N LYS A 335 -1.51 -19.66 -16.26
CA LYS A 335 -2.33 -18.63 -15.59
C LYS A 335 -1.47 -17.73 -14.69
N THR A 336 -0.57 -18.32 -13.91
CA THR A 336 0.37 -17.59 -13.04
C THR A 336 1.41 -16.84 -13.87
N PHE A 337 1.86 -17.41 -14.98
CA PHE A 337 2.74 -16.73 -15.93
C PHE A 337 2.05 -15.49 -16.54
N ILE A 338 0.85 -15.64 -17.08
CA ILE A 338 0.09 -14.53 -17.67
C ILE A 338 -0.15 -13.45 -16.61
N THR A 339 -0.75 -13.78 -15.47
CA THR A 339 -1.02 -12.80 -14.40
C THR A 339 0.27 -12.18 -13.84
N GLY A 340 1.37 -12.94 -13.86
CA GLY A 340 2.68 -12.50 -13.42
C GLY A 340 3.35 -11.46 -14.30
N TYR A 341 3.11 -11.49 -15.62
CA TYR A 341 3.82 -10.68 -16.60
C TYR A 341 2.94 -9.79 -17.49
N ILE A 342 1.61 -9.98 -17.52
CA ILE A 342 0.68 -9.29 -18.44
C ILE A 342 0.76 -7.76 -18.39
N ILE A 343 1.10 -7.18 -17.23
CA ILE A 343 1.18 -5.73 -17.09
C ILE A 343 2.38 -5.14 -17.83
N LEU A 344 3.47 -5.89 -18.05
CA LEU A 344 4.61 -5.40 -18.83
C LEU A 344 4.25 -5.04 -20.27
N PRO A 345 3.70 -5.97 -21.10
CA PRO A 345 3.29 -5.62 -22.45
C PRO A 345 2.15 -4.60 -22.45
N VAL A 346 1.19 -4.66 -21.50
CA VAL A 346 0.13 -3.64 -21.40
C VAL A 346 0.72 -2.25 -21.18
N PHE A 347 1.66 -2.10 -20.25
CA PHE A 347 2.34 -0.83 -19.99
C PHE A 347 3.11 -0.33 -21.22
N LEU A 348 3.90 -1.19 -21.87
CA LEU A 348 4.66 -0.82 -23.07
C LEU A 348 3.72 -0.42 -24.21
N ILE A 349 2.65 -1.18 -24.46
CA ILE A 349 1.65 -0.85 -25.47
C ILE A 349 1.01 0.49 -25.16
N MET A 350 0.57 0.74 -23.92
CA MET A 350 -0.03 2.02 -23.54
C MET A 350 0.94 3.18 -23.69
N LEU A 351 2.18 3.02 -23.21
CA LEU A 351 3.23 4.05 -23.27
C LEU A 351 3.57 4.40 -24.72
N PHE A 352 3.85 3.40 -25.55
CA PHE A 352 4.23 3.61 -26.95
C PHE A 352 3.04 4.09 -27.78
N SER A 353 1.85 3.52 -27.61
CA SER A 353 0.64 3.98 -28.31
C SER A 353 0.37 5.46 -28.02
N TYR A 354 0.47 5.87 -26.75
CA TYR A 354 0.30 7.27 -26.39
C TYR A 354 1.38 8.15 -27.04
N LYS A 355 2.64 7.73 -27.00
CA LYS A 355 3.76 8.47 -27.59
C LYS A 355 3.65 8.59 -29.11
N PHE A 356 3.20 7.55 -29.80
CA PHE A 356 3.00 7.56 -31.26
C PHE A 356 1.80 8.41 -31.67
N ILE A 357 0.65 8.26 -30.99
CA ILE A 357 -0.58 9.00 -31.31
C ILE A 357 -0.43 10.49 -30.98
N LYS A 358 0.12 10.82 -29.80
CA LYS A 358 0.26 12.21 -29.33
C LYS A 358 1.60 12.84 -29.72
N LYS A 359 2.51 12.09 -30.34
CA LYS A 359 3.84 12.54 -30.80
C LYS A 359 4.64 13.25 -29.70
N THR A 360 4.51 12.78 -28.46
CA THR A 360 5.14 13.41 -27.29
C THR A 360 6.64 13.14 -27.27
N LYS A 361 7.40 14.13 -26.78
CA LYS A 361 8.86 14.05 -26.64
C LYS A 361 9.25 14.22 -25.18
N LEU A 362 10.39 13.66 -24.80
CA LEU A 362 10.95 13.89 -23.48
C LEU A 362 11.42 15.35 -23.38
N ILE A 363 10.90 16.09 -22.41
CA ILE A 363 11.25 17.50 -22.20
C ILE A 363 12.72 17.60 -21.75
N PRO A 364 13.56 18.44 -22.39
CA PRO A 364 14.95 18.70 -21.96
C PRO A 364 15.00 19.27 -20.53
N ALA A 365 16.06 18.96 -19.76
CA ALA A 365 16.15 19.35 -18.34
C ALA A 365 16.03 20.87 -18.09
N HIS A 366 16.54 21.70 -19.01
CA HIS A 366 16.48 23.16 -18.90
C HIS A 366 15.11 23.75 -19.27
N GLN A 367 14.20 22.95 -19.85
CA GLN A 367 12.84 23.38 -20.25
C GLN A 367 11.75 22.76 -19.37
N VAL A 368 12.12 21.97 -18.37
CA VAL A 368 11.15 21.42 -17.42
C VAL A 368 10.58 22.58 -16.63
N ASP A 369 9.27 22.71 -16.63
CA ASP A 369 8.55 23.70 -15.84
C ASP A 369 8.61 23.33 -14.35
N LEU A 370 9.18 24.22 -13.54
CA LEU A 370 9.35 24.07 -12.10
C LEU A 370 8.59 25.16 -11.31
N ASP A 371 7.98 26.13 -11.98
CA ASP A 371 7.42 27.32 -11.34
C ASP A 371 5.90 27.44 -11.48
N THR A 372 5.27 26.82 -12.48
CA THR A 372 3.81 26.91 -12.65
C THR A 372 3.05 26.42 -11.40
N TYR A 373 2.10 27.22 -10.92
CA TYR A 373 1.32 27.06 -9.68
C TYR A 373 2.11 27.19 -8.37
N ARG A 374 3.40 27.52 -8.41
CA ARG A 374 4.20 27.70 -7.20
C ARG A 374 3.71 28.91 -6.39
N ASP A 375 3.39 30.00 -7.07
CA ASP A 375 2.84 31.23 -6.53
C ASP A 375 1.53 31.02 -5.78
N VAL A 376 0.62 30.20 -6.33
CA VAL A 376 -0.65 29.86 -5.69
C VAL A 376 -0.40 29.10 -4.38
N VAL A 377 0.51 28.12 -4.39
CA VAL A 377 0.84 27.34 -3.19
C VAL A 377 1.61 28.19 -2.16
N ASP A 378 2.46 29.11 -2.61
CA ASP A 378 3.14 30.08 -1.75
C ASP A 378 2.12 30.99 -1.04
N ALA A 379 1.17 31.56 -1.77
CA ALA A 379 0.13 32.43 -1.22
C ALA A 379 -0.79 31.68 -0.23
N GLU A 380 -1.18 30.45 -0.53
CA GLU A 380 -1.94 29.62 0.41
C GLU A 380 -1.17 29.36 1.71
N GLU A 381 0.14 29.10 1.63
CA GLU A 381 0.97 28.89 2.82
C GLU A 381 1.08 30.15 3.67
N GLU A 382 1.24 31.32 3.04
CA GLU A 382 1.25 32.61 3.75
C GLU A 382 -0.08 32.85 4.47
N GLU A 383 -1.22 32.58 3.82
CA GLU A 383 -2.54 32.70 4.45
C GLU A 383 -2.68 31.76 5.66
N PHE A 384 -2.21 30.51 5.54
CA PHE A 384 -2.20 29.58 6.67
C PHE A 384 -1.28 30.03 7.81
N ALA A 385 -0.13 30.60 7.49
CA ALA A 385 0.82 31.11 8.48
C ALA A 385 0.26 32.31 9.26
N LEU A 386 -0.45 33.21 8.57
CA LEU A 386 -1.14 34.33 9.21
C LEU A 386 -2.24 33.84 10.16
N LYS A 387 -3.08 32.91 9.72
CA LYS A 387 -4.13 32.29 10.57
C LYS A 387 -3.54 31.59 11.80
N ASP A 388 -2.40 30.91 11.65
CA ASP A 388 -1.70 30.28 12.78
C ASP A 388 -1.19 31.30 13.80
N GLN A 389 -0.67 32.44 13.32
CA GLN A 389 -0.22 33.54 14.19
C GLN A 389 -1.40 34.18 14.93
N GLU A 390 -2.50 34.42 14.24
CA GLU A 390 -3.74 34.95 14.84
C GLU A 390 -4.31 33.99 15.89
N GLU A 391 -4.45 32.69 15.57
CA GLU A 391 -4.90 31.69 16.54
C GLU A 391 -3.95 31.61 17.74
N LYS A 392 -2.64 31.68 17.52
CA LYS A 392 -1.65 31.64 18.61
C LYS A 392 -1.77 32.89 19.50
N ALA A 393 -1.92 34.08 18.91
CA ALA A 393 -2.11 35.32 19.64
C ALA A 393 -3.41 35.31 20.47
N LEU A 394 -4.50 34.77 19.90
CA LEU A 394 -5.76 34.57 20.62
C LEU A 394 -5.61 33.60 21.80
N ARG A 395 -4.89 32.49 21.62
CA ARG A 395 -4.62 31.51 22.70
C ARG A 395 -3.80 32.12 23.83
N GLU A 396 -2.79 32.91 23.48
CA GLU A 396 -1.95 33.63 24.46
C GLU A 396 -2.77 34.70 25.20
N ALA A 397 -3.65 35.43 24.50
CA ALA A 397 -4.56 36.40 25.11
C ALA A 397 -5.61 35.77 26.04
N GLN A 398 -6.03 34.53 25.77
CA GLN A 398 -6.98 33.78 26.60
C GLN A 398 -6.32 33.08 27.81
N GLY A 399 -5.00 33.20 27.99
CA GLY A 399 -4.28 32.60 29.11
C GLY A 399 -4.20 31.07 29.08
N ASN A 400 -4.58 30.43 27.95
CA ASN A 400 -4.55 28.98 27.78
C ASN A 400 -3.66 28.57 26.58
N PRO A 401 -2.32 28.61 26.73
CA PRO A 401 -1.39 28.34 25.65
C PRO A 401 -1.35 26.86 25.20
N LYS A 402 -1.98 25.94 25.94
CA LYS A 402 -1.96 24.48 25.69
C LYS A 402 -3.36 23.87 25.77
N ASP A 403 -4.25 24.33 24.90
CA ASP A 403 -5.60 23.77 24.76
C ASP A 403 -5.60 22.33 24.18
N LEU A 404 -6.74 21.64 24.26
CA LEU A 404 -7.00 20.31 23.73
C LEU A 404 -6.61 20.19 22.25
N LYS A 405 -6.81 21.25 21.45
CA LYS A 405 -6.37 21.32 20.04
C LYS A 405 -4.85 21.25 19.91
N TRP A 406 -4.11 21.96 20.77
CA TRP A 406 -2.64 21.89 20.81
C TRP A 406 -2.16 20.50 21.23
N PHE A 407 -2.79 19.90 22.25
CA PHE A 407 -2.48 18.53 22.67
C PHE A 407 -2.76 17.52 21.56
N TYR A 408 -3.89 17.65 20.87
CA TYR A 408 -4.25 16.83 19.72
C TYR A 408 -3.24 16.96 18.59
N GLU A 409 -2.91 18.17 18.14
CA GLU A 409 -1.93 18.41 17.06
C GLU A 409 -0.53 17.88 17.40
N LYS A 410 -0.11 17.99 18.67
CA LYS A 410 1.23 17.61 19.12
C LYS A 410 1.37 16.13 19.42
N VAL A 411 0.36 15.51 20.03
CA VAL A 411 0.40 14.11 20.50
C VAL A 411 -0.25 13.17 19.48
N PHE A 412 -1.47 13.46 19.04
CA PHE A 412 -2.23 12.60 18.13
C PHE A 412 -1.96 12.89 16.65
N GLY A 413 -1.67 14.14 16.29
CA GLY A 413 -1.30 14.49 14.92
C GLY A 413 0.01 13.84 14.48
N TRP A 414 0.83 13.31 15.39
CA TRP A 414 2.00 12.49 15.04
C TRP A 414 1.67 11.02 14.80
N ILE A 415 0.47 10.57 15.13
CA ILE A 415 0.03 9.17 15.01
C ILE A 415 -0.92 9.02 13.81
N PHE A 416 -1.70 10.06 13.51
CA PHE A 416 -2.61 10.19 12.37
C PHE A 416 -2.20 11.37 11.50
#